data_AF-A0A1Q4WB92-F1
#
_entry.id   AF-A0A1Q4WB92-F1
#
_cell.length_a   1.000
_cell.length_b   1.000
_cell.length_c   1.000
_cell.angle_alpha   90.00
_cell.angle_beta   90.00
_cell.angle_gamma   90.00
#
_symmetry.space_group_name_H-M   'P 1'
#
loop_
_entity.id
_entity.type
_entity.pdbx_description
1 polymer ?
#
loop_
_entity_poly.entity_id
_entity_poly.type
_entity_poly.pdbx_seq_one_letter_code
_entity_poly.pdbx_strand_id
1 'polypeptide(L)'
;MSGYDEFPDDDDPITVSPAVEEFLGDPGTPADVFSAVVAFLVDLREDPFPRLSMPVPGRPGMHSAPLRRDLGLVEYAVNEDADPPRVYVSRVLRAD
;
A
#
# COMPACT_ATOMS: atom_id res chain seq x y z
N MET A 1 -28.78 -4.67 -24.47
CA MET A 1 -28.10 -5.61 -23.55
C MET A 1 -26.61 -5.33 -23.65
N SER A 2 -26.05 -4.58 -22.70
CA SER A 2 -24.60 -4.39 -22.59
C SER A 2 -24.18 -5.21 -21.38
N GLY A 3 -23.70 -6.43 -21.62
CA GLY A 3 -22.99 -7.20 -20.61
C GLY A 3 -21.67 -6.48 -20.37
N TYR A 4 -21.59 -5.74 -19.29
CA TYR A 4 -20.31 -5.60 -18.60
C TYR A 4 -20.21 -6.90 -17.82
N ASP A 5 -19.67 -7.93 -18.47
CA ASP A 5 -19.23 -9.13 -17.76
C ASP A 5 -18.45 -8.64 -16.53
N GLU A 6 -18.93 -9.07 -15.35
CA GLU A 6 -18.18 -9.04 -14.12
C GLU A 6 -16.78 -9.56 -14.44
N PHE A 7 -15.82 -8.64 -14.59
CA PHE A 7 -14.45 -9.00 -14.27
C PHE A 7 -14.56 -9.52 -12.84
N PRO A 8 -14.19 -10.78 -12.56
CA PRO A 8 -14.10 -11.20 -11.19
C PRO A 8 -13.23 -10.14 -10.52
N ASP A 9 -13.77 -9.47 -9.50
CA ASP A 9 -12.93 -8.72 -8.58
C ASP A 9 -11.99 -9.78 -8.00
N ASP A 10 -10.84 -9.97 -8.66
CA ASP A 10 -9.70 -10.65 -8.09
C ASP A 10 -9.51 -9.97 -6.75
N ASP A 11 -9.84 -10.66 -5.64
CA ASP A 11 -9.80 -10.11 -4.29
C ASP A 11 -8.50 -9.31 -4.15
N ASP A 12 -8.58 -7.97 -4.13
CA ASP A 12 -7.39 -7.12 -4.16
C ASP A 12 -6.46 -7.63 -3.04
N PRO A 13 -5.22 -8.05 -3.37
CA PRO A 13 -4.33 -8.62 -2.37
C PRO A 13 -3.98 -7.58 -1.29
N ILE A 14 -4.25 -6.29 -1.56
CA ILE A 14 -3.97 -5.19 -0.66
C ILE A 14 -5.21 -4.78 0.12
N THR A 15 -5.12 -4.85 1.44
CA THR A 15 -6.03 -4.18 2.37
C THR A 15 -5.32 -2.98 3.00
N VAL A 16 -6.03 -1.87 3.19
CA VAL A 16 -5.51 -0.66 3.83
C VAL A 16 -6.12 -0.49 5.22
N SER A 17 -5.40 0.13 6.15
CA SER A 17 -5.96 0.48 7.44
C SER A 17 -6.95 1.65 7.33
N PRO A 18 -7.87 1.82 8.29
CA PRO A 18 -8.78 2.97 8.31
C PRO A 18 -8.05 4.33 8.27
N ALA A 19 -6.85 4.40 8.86
CA ALA A 19 -6.04 5.62 8.84
C ALA A 19 -5.50 5.92 7.43
N VAL A 20 -5.18 4.89 6.65
CA VAL A 20 -4.74 5.02 5.26
C VAL A 20 -5.93 5.35 4.35
N GLU A 21 -7.10 4.75 4.58
CA GLU A 21 -8.34 5.11 3.89
C GLU A 21 -8.72 6.58 4.11
N GLU A 22 -8.70 7.05 5.36
CA GLU A 22 -8.96 8.44 5.71
C GLU A 22 -7.96 9.39 5.02
N PHE A 23 -6.67 9.05 5.04
CA PHE A 23 -5.63 9.79 4.34
C PHE A 23 -5.91 9.90 2.82
N LEU A 24 -6.34 8.81 2.18
CA LEU A 24 -6.64 8.78 0.75
C LEU A 24 -7.93 9.55 0.41
N GLY A 25 -8.86 9.62 1.35
CA GLY A 25 -10.11 10.37 1.22
C GLY A 25 -10.00 11.86 1.55
N ASP A 26 -8.91 12.29 2.20
CA ASP A 26 -8.73 13.68 2.65
C ASP A 26 -8.37 14.62 1.48
N PRO A 27 -9.24 15.58 1.10
CA PRO A 27 -8.94 16.56 0.05
C PRO A 27 -7.84 17.55 0.46
N GLY A 28 -7.48 17.62 1.75
CA GLY A 28 -6.36 18.40 2.25
C GLY A 28 -4.99 17.74 2.06
N THR A 29 -4.93 16.47 1.64
CA THR A 29 -3.68 15.79 1.36
C THR A 29 -2.97 16.42 0.15
N PRO A 30 -1.69 16.83 0.28
CA PRO A 30 -0.92 17.32 -0.87
C PRO A 30 -0.91 16.32 -2.02
N ALA A 31 -1.14 16.81 -3.24
CA ALA A 31 -1.35 15.96 -4.41
C ALA A 31 -0.13 15.07 -4.75
N ASP A 32 1.08 15.54 -4.44
CA ASP A 32 2.32 14.80 -4.61
C ASP A 32 2.44 13.64 -3.61
N VAL A 33 2.08 13.85 -2.34
CA VAL A 33 2.04 12.80 -1.31
C VAL A 33 0.97 11.77 -1.66
N PHE A 34 -0.24 12.21 -2.02
CA PHE A 34 -1.31 11.32 -2.49
C PHE A 34 -0.83 10.45 -3.66
N SER A 35 -0.25 11.09 -4.69
CA SER A 35 0.25 10.39 -5.88
C SER A 35 1.36 9.40 -5.54
N ALA A 36 2.25 9.74 -4.60
CA ALA A 36 3.32 8.85 -4.15
C ALA A 36 2.77 7.62 -3.43
N VAL A 37 1.74 7.77 -2.58
CA VAL A 37 1.09 6.65 -1.90
C VAL A 37 0.35 5.77 -2.90
N VAL A 38 -0.43 6.35 -3.82
CA VAL A 38 -1.12 5.57 -4.86
C VAL A 38 -0.13 4.81 -5.74
N ALA A 39 0.98 5.44 -6.15
CA ALA A 39 2.03 4.77 -6.91
C ALA A 39 2.65 3.61 -6.11
N PHE A 40 2.87 3.78 -4.80
CA PHE A 40 3.36 2.71 -3.94
C PHE A 40 2.36 1.54 -3.83
N LEU A 41 1.05 1.82 -3.75
CA LEU A 41 0.02 0.78 -3.77
C LEU A 41 -0.02 0.02 -5.10
N VAL A 42 0.30 0.68 -6.22
CA VAL A 42 0.44 0.00 -7.52
C VAL A 42 1.67 -0.90 -7.50
N ASP A 43 2.82 -0.38 -7.05
CA ASP A 43 4.06 -1.17 -6.94
C ASP A 43 3.84 -2.43 -6.05
N LEU A 44 3.07 -2.33 -4.96
CA LEU A 44 2.72 -3.47 -4.09
C LEU A 44 1.86 -4.57 -4.75
N ARG A 45 1.06 -4.22 -5.77
CA ARG A 45 0.25 -5.22 -6.50
C ARG A 45 1.11 -6.05 -7.44
N GLU A 46 2.22 -5.50 -7.90
CA GLU A 46 3.18 -6.18 -8.77
C GLU A 46 4.21 -6.99 -7.96
N ASP A 47 4.68 -6.43 -6.83
CA ASP A 47 5.67 -7.03 -5.96
C ASP A 47 5.36 -6.68 -4.48
N PRO A 48 5.09 -7.66 -3.59
CA PRO A 48 4.84 -7.38 -2.17
C PRO A 48 6.08 -6.82 -1.45
N PHE A 49 7.27 -6.90 -2.07
CA PHE A 49 8.53 -6.36 -1.54
C PHE A 49 9.17 -5.35 -2.51
N PRO A 50 8.48 -4.23 -2.80
CA PRO A 50 8.95 -3.24 -3.76
C PRO A 50 10.29 -2.65 -3.31
N ARG A 51 10.97 -2.00 -4.26
CA ARG A 51 12.32 -1.49 -4.08
C ARG A 51 12.47 -0.66 -2.80
N LEU A 52 13.54 -0.93 -2.04
CA LEU A 52 13.86 -0.30 -0.75
C LEU A 52 12.91 -0.65 0.40
N SER A 53 12.02 -1.65 0.23
CA SER A 53 11.34 -2.28 1.34
C SER A 53 12.34 -2.97 2.26
N MET A 54 12.23 -2.67 3.56
CA MET A 54 13.08 -3.20 4.61
C MET A 54 12.22 -3.83 5.71
N PRO A 55 12.59 -5.00 6.24
CA PRO A 55 11.88 -5.57 7.38
C PRO A 55 12.02 -4.68 8.62
N VAL A 56 10.95 -4.57 9.41
CA VAL A 56 10.96 -3.79 10.65
C VAL A 56 11.56 -4.63 11.78
N PRO A 57 12.66 -4.19 12.42
CA PRO A 57 13.29 -4.94 13.50
C PRO A 57 12.32 -5.22 14.65
N GLY A 58 12.24 -6.48 15.07
CA GLY A 58 11.36 -6.91 16.16
C GLY A 58 9.88 -7.06 15.81
N ARG A 59 9.49 -6.89 14.53
CA ARG A 59 8.12 -7.13 14.05
C ARG A 59 8.14 -8.05 12.81
N PRO A 60 8.04 -9.38 13.00
CA PRO A 60 7.99 -10.33 11.90
C PRO A 60 6.85 -10.02 10.93
N GLY A 61 7.13 -10.12 9.63
CA GLY A 61 6.16 -9.84 8.56
C GLY A 61 5.84 -8.36 8.32
N MET A 62 6.36 -7.44 9.16
CA MET A 62 6.23 -5.99 8.95
C MET A 62 7.41 -5.45 8.15
N HIS A 63 7.10 -4.57 7.21
CA HIS A 63 8.02 -3.91 6.32
C HIS A 63 7.80 -2.40 6.34
N SER A 64 8.88 -1.66 6.08
CA SER A 64 8.87 -0.22 5.86
C SER A 64 9.54 0.08 4.54
N ALA A 65 8.91 0.93 3.73
CA ALA A 65 9.47 1.38 2.47
C ALA A 65 9.33 2.91 2.34
N PRO A 66 10.33 3.60 1.76
CA PRO A 66 10.22 5.03 1.51
C PRO A 66 9.25 5.35 0.37
N LEU A 67 8.47 6.41 0.55
CA LEU A 67 7.75 7.03 -0.55
C LEU A 67 8.75 7.72 -1.48
N ARG A 68 8.41 7.78 -2.77
CA ARG A 68 9.22 8.49 -3.77
C ARG A 68 9.41 9.96 -3.36
N ARG A 69 10.56 10.53 -3.71
CA ARG A 69 10.93 11.94 -3.43
C ARG A 69 11.03 12.29 -1.95
N ASP A 70 11.35 11.30 -1.11
CA ASP A 70 11.54 11.48 0.33
C ASP A 70 10.30 12.10 1.04
N LEU A 71 9.10 11.84 0.51
CA LEU A 71 7.84 12.38 1.03
C LEU A 71 7.35 11.68 2.31
N GLY A 72 8.01 10.60 2.70
CA GLY A 72 7.63 9.81 3.87
C GLY A 72 8.01 8.34 3.78
N LEU A 73 7.40 7.55 4.64
CA LEU A 73 7.52 6.10 4.73
C LEU A 73 6.13 5.46 4.76
N VAL A 74 6.02 4.26 4.21
CA VAL A 74 4.85 3.39 4.36
C VAL A 74 5.24 2.19 5.21
N GLU A 75 4.45 1.89 6.23
CA GLU A 75 4.56 0.64 6.98
C GLU A 75 3.43 -0.31 6.61
N TYR A 76 3.78 -1.55 6.29
CA TYR A 76 2.82 -2.55 5.84
C TYR A 76 3.25 -3.95 6.29
N ALA A 77 2.31 -4.88 6.35
CA ALA A 77 2.57 -6.28 6.65
C ALA A 77 2.32 -7.15 5.43
N VAL A 78 3.10 -8.21 5.25
CA VAL A 78 2.93 -9.19 4.19
C VAL A 78 2.65 -10.55 4.82
N ASN A 79 1.57 -11.19 4.38
CA ASN A 79 1.31 -12.60 4.63
C ASN A 79 1.75 -13.41 3.40
N GLU A 80 2.99 -13.91 3.46
CA GLU A 80 3.61 -14.72 2.41
C GLU A 80 3.02 -16.14 2.33
N ASP A 81 2.32 -16.61 3.38
CA ASP A 81 1.71 -17.94 3.42
C ASP A 81 0.40 -18.01 2.60
N ALA A 82 -0.11 -16.86 2.12
CA ALA A 82 -1.27 -16.78 1.24
C ALA A 82 -0.86 -16.83 -0.25
N ASP A 83 -1.73 -17.39 -1.09
CA ASP A 83 -1.54 -17.47 -2.54
C ASP A 83 -2.74 -16.83 -3.29
N PRO A 84 -2.60 -15.61 -3.85
CA PRO A 84 -1.40 -14.77 -3.83
C PRO A 84 -1.11 -14.14 -2.45
N PRO A 85 0.12 -13.65 -2.20
CA PRO A 85 0.46 -12.97 -0.95
C PRO A 85 -0.50 -11.83 -0.62
N ARG A 86 -0.92 -11.75 0.65
CA ARG A 86 -1.83 -10.68 1.11
C ARG A 86 -1.03 -9.58 1.80
N VAL A 87 -1.33 -8.34 1.47
CA VAL A 87 -0.64 -7.15 1.99
C VAL A 87 -1.61 -6.32 2.83
N TYR A 88 -1.18 -5.91 4.02
CA TYR A 88 -1.93 -4.98 4.87
C TYR A 88 -1.14 -3.69 5.06
N VAL A 89 -1.58 -2.59 4.47
CA VAL A 89 -0.93 -1.28 4.61
C VAL A 89 -1.41 -0.61 5.89
N SER A 90 -0.53 -0.56 6.89
CA SER A 90 -0.88 -0.16 8.24
C SER A 90 -0.93 1.35 8.43
N ARG A 91 0.02 2.11 7.85
CA ARG A 91 0.09 3.57 7.96
C ARG A 91 1.05 4.20 6.95
N VAL A 92 0.83 5.48 6.72
CA VAL A 92 1.74 6.39 5.99
C VAL A 92 2.29 7.42 6.97
N LEU A 93 3.62 7.51 7.08
CA LEU A 93 4.33 8.51 7.87
C LEU A 93 4.87 9.56 6.90
N ARG A 94 4.41 10.80 7.00
CA ARG A 94 4.90 11.92 6.16
C ARG A 94 6.22 12.47 6.71
N ALA A 95 7.01 13.10 5.86
CA ALA A 95 8.30 13.70 6.20
C ALA A 95 8.24 15.21 6.52
N ASP A 96 7.03 15.77 6.67
CA ASP A 96 6.73 17.20 6.87
C ASP A 96 6.92 17.71 8.31
#